data_AF-A0A524PFF8-F1
#
_entry.id   AF-A0A524PFF8-F1
#
_cell.length_a   1.000
_cell.length_b   1.000
_cell.length_c   1.000
_cell.angle_alpha   90.00
_cell.angle_beta   90.00
_cell.angle_gamma   90.00
#
_symmetry.space_group_name_H-M   'P 1'
#
loop_
_entity.id
_entity.type
_entity.pdbx_description
1 polymer ?
#
loop_
_entity_poly.entity_id
_entity_poly.type
_entity_poly.pdbx_seq_one_letter_code
_entity_poly.pdbx_strand_id
1 'polypeptide(L)'
;VNRDATAAMQLCSEDDIVDGLYDQVYRELLTFMLEDPKTITRATRLIWVAHNLERCADRVTNICERTVYAVTGKIESKHASSYGVVPLP
;
A
#
# COMPACT_ATOMS: atom_id res chain seq x y z
N VAL A 1 -16.98 18.21 4.72
CA VAL A 1 -16.25 17.01 4.26
C VAL A 1 -17.01 16.44 3.07
N ASN A 2 -16.47 16.55 1.85
CA ASN A 2 -17.08 15.97 0.65
C ASN A 2 -16.85 14.46 0.67
N ARG A 3 -17.91 13.67 0.86
CA ARG A 3 -17.86 12.20 0.91
C ARG A 3 -17.99 11.64 -0.51
N ASP A 4 -16.97 11.87 -1.33
CA ASP A 4 -16.95 11.40 -2.72
C ASP A 4 -16.52 9.93 -2.78
N ALA A 5 -17.49 9.03 -2.83
CA ALA A 5 -17.25 7.59 -2.91
C ALA A 5 -16.63 7.16 -4.25
N THR A 6 -16.86 7.90 -5.34
CA THR A 6 -16.32 7.57 -6.66
C THR A 6 -14.82 7.86 -6.71
N ALA A 7 -14.40 9.03 -6.22
CA ALA A 7 -12.98 9.36 -6.10
C ALA A 7 -12.25 8.39 -5.15
N ALA A 8 -12.87 8.00 -4.04
CA ALA A 8 -12.30 7.04 -3.10
C ALA A 8 -12.08 5.66 -3.73
N MET A 9 -13.02 5.15 -4.53
CA MET A 9 -12.85 3.87 -5.23
C MET A 9 -11.74 3.91 -6.28
N GLN A 10 -11.59 5.01 -7.02
CA GLN A 10 -10.48 5.16 -7.96
C GLN A 10 -9.14 5.12 -7.25
N LEU A 11 -9.00 5.85 -6.13
CA LEU A 11 -7.76 5.88 -5.36
C LEU A 11 -7.41 4.50 -4.79
N CYS A 12 -8.39 3.74 -4.30
CA CYS A 12 -8.17 2.35 -3.89
C CYS A 12 -7.59 1.49 -5.02
N SER A 13 -7.99 1.74 -6.29
CA SER A 13 -7.47 0.98 -7.44
C SER A 13 -6.00 1.28 -7.76
N GLU A 14 -5.50 2.45 -7.36
CA GLU A 14 -4.11 2.87 -7.60
C GLU A 14 -3.11 2.21 -6.63
N ASP A 15 -3.56 1.65 -5.50
CA ASP A 15 -2.73 0.94 -4.51
C ASP A 15 -1.91 -0.20 -5.15
N ASP A 16 -2.52 -0.95 -6.08
CA ASP A 16 -1.88 -2.08 -6.77
C ASP A 16 -0.64 -1.62 -7.58
N ILE A 17 -0.64 -0.36 -8.03
CA ILE A 17 0.51 0.24 -8.73
C ILE A 17 1.65 0.46 -7.75
N VAL A 18 1.36 0.94 -6.54
CA VAL A 18 2.37 1.17 -5.50
C VAL A 18 2.99 -0.14 -5.04
N ASP A 19 2.17 -1.18 -4.84
CA ASP A 19 2.63 -2.53 -4.53
C ASP A 19 3.57 -3.06 -5.62
N GLY A 20 3.17 -2.94 -6.90
CA GLY A 20 4.00 -3.35 -8.02
C GLY A 20 5.33 -2.61 -8.11
N LEU A 21 5.34 -1.30 -7.83
CA LEU A 21 6.54 -0.48 -7.80
C LEU A 21 7.48 -0.84 -6.65
N TYR A 22 6.94 -1.11 -5.45
CA TYR A 22 7.73 -1.60 -4.32
C TYR A 22 8.46 -2.88 -4.69
N ASP A 23 7.73 -3.83 -5.28
CA ASP A 23 8.23 -5.13 -5.72
C ASP A 23 9.34 -5.00 -6.78
N GLN A 24 9.15 -4.10 -7.74
CA GLN A 24 10.15 -3.80 -8.75
C GLN A 24 11.42 -3.21 -8.14
N VAL A 25 11.29 -2.14 -7.33
CA VAL A 25 12.42 -1.48 -6.69
C VAL A 25 13.18 -2.44 -5.78
N TYR A 26 12.48 -3.30 -5.04
CA TYR A 26 13.09 -4.32 -4.21
C TYR A 26 14.00 -5.26 -5.03
N ARG A 27 13.51 -5.78 -6.16
CA ARG A 27 14.28 -6.67 -7.05
C ARG A 27 15.48 -5.95 -7.66
N GLU A 28 15.32 -4.72 -8.13
CA GLU A 28 16.42 -3.92 -8.68
C GLU A 28 17.52 -3.67 -7.64
N LEU A 29 17.14 -3.32 -6.40
CA LEU A 29 18.08 -3.09 -5.30
C LEU A 29 18.84 -4.35 -4.91
N LEU A 30 18.22 -5.54 -4.97
CA LEU A 30 18.93 -6.79 -4.79
C LEU A 30 19.97 -7.03 -5.90
N THR A 31 19.66 -6.71 -7.15
CA THR A 31 20.63 -6.80 -8.25
C THR A 31 21.83 -5.88 -8.00
N PHE A 32 21.61 -4.64 -7.55
CA PHE A 32 22.72 -3.73 -7.18
C PHE A 32 23.59 -4.27 -6.04
N MET A 33 22.97 -4.89 -5.02
CA MET A 33 23.71 -5.53 -3.93
C MET A 33 24.55 -6.72 -4.39
N LEU A 34 24.04 -7.50 -5.35
CA LEU A 34 24.74 -8.64 -5.93
C LEU A 34 25.92 -8.21 -6.81
N GLU A 35 25.79 -7.10 -7.53
CA GLU A 35 26.84 -6.57 -8.40
C GLU A 35 27.99 -5.92 -7.60
N ASP A 36 27.67 -5.14 -6.55
CA ASP A 36 28.66 -4.56 -5.65
C ASP A 36 28.18 -4.62 -4.19
N PRO A 37 28.76 -5.50 -3.34
CA PRO A 37 28.42 -5.61 -1.93
C PRO A 37 28.61 -4.31 -1.12
N LYS A 38 29.41 -3.34 -1.60
CA LYS A 38 29.54 -2.03 -0.92
C LYS A 38 28.25 -1.21 -0.99
N THR A 39 27.33 -1.55 -1.89
CA THR A 39 26.04 -0.86 -2.04
C THR A 39 25.00 -1.28 -1.00
N ILE A 40 25.21 -2.41 -0.29
CA ILE A 40 24.23 -3.03 0.63
C ILE A 40 23.59 -1.99 1.56
N THR A 41 24.38 -1.22 2.29
CA THR A 41 23.83 -0.24 3.25
C THR A 41 22.94 0.81 2.60
N ARG A 42 23.29 1.29 1.39
CA ARG A 42 22.49 2.29 0.67
C ARG A 42 21.23 1.67 0.11
N ALA A 43 21.34 0.50 -0.50
CA ALA A 43 20.21 -0.23 -1.07
C ALA A 43 19.20 -0.64 0.02
N THR A 44 19.66 -1.09 1.20
CA THR A 44 18.77 -1.37 2.34
C THR A 44 18.00 -0.13 2.80
N ARG A 45 18.64 1.05 2.84
CA ARG A 45 17.93 2.30 3.19
C ARG A 45 16.85 2.64 2.15
N LEU A 46 17.12 2.41 0.87
CA LEU A 46 16.13 2.64 -0.20
C LEU A 46 14.97 1.63 -0.13
N ILE A 47 15.23 0.36 0.23
CA ILE A 47 14.17 -0.62 0.51
C ILE A 47 13.26 -0.12 1.64
N TRP A 48 13.85 0.40 2.73
CA TRP A 48 13.06 0.98 3.82
C TRP A 48 12.22 2.17 3.36
N VAL A 49 12.76 3.06 2.53
CA VAL A 49 11.98 4.18 1.96
C VAL A 49 10.81 3.65 1.13
N ALA A 50 11.05 2.71 0.22
CA ALA A 50 10.01 2.11 -0.60
C ALA A 50 8.92 1.43 0.25
N HIS A 51 9.31 0.70 1.29
CA HIS A 51 8.38 0.07 2.24
C HIS A 51 7.50 1.10 2.96
N ASN A 52 8.09 2.23 3.41
CA ASN A 52 7.31 3.28 4.06
C ASN A 52 6.32 3.94 3.10
N LEU A 53 6.66 4.05 1.81
CA LEU A 53 5.73 4.56 0.79
C LEU A 53 4.56 3.62 0.55
N GLU A 54 4.80 2.31 0.47
CA GLU A 54 3.75 1.29 0.38
C GLU A 54 2.82 1.35 1.61
N ARG A 55 3.38 1.44 2.82
CA ARG A 55 2.57 1.60 4.05
C ARG A 55 1.76 2.90 4.09
N CYS A 56 2.23 3.96 3.44
CA CYS A 56 1.44 5.17 3.27
C CYS A 56 0.26 4.95 2.31
N ALA A 57 0.47 4.25 1.20
CA ALA A 57 -0.57 3.93 0.23
C ALA A 57 -1.67 3.04 0.85
N ASP A 58 -1.30 1.97 1.56
CA ASP A 58 -2.25 1.10 2.26
C ASP A 58 -3.11 1.88 3.28
N ARG A 59 -2.51 2.82 4.01
CA ARG A 59 -3.29 3.68 4.94
C ARG A 59 -4.30 4.55 4.20
N VAL A 60 -3.95 5.05 3.02
CA VAL A 60 -4.84 5.83 2.18
C VAL A 60 -5.98 4.96 1.65
N THR A 61 -5.70 3.73 1.21
CA THR A 61 -6.69 2.73 0.81
C THR A 61 -7.68 2.45 1.95
N ASN A 62 -7.18 2.18 3.16
CA ASN A 62 -8.01 1.98 4.35
C ASN A 62 -8.95 3.18 4.65
N ILE A 63 -8.50 4.41 4.42
CA ILE A 63 -9.33 5.62 4.61
C ILE A 63 -10.40 5.70 3.51
N CYS A 64 -10.06 5.36 2.27
CA CYS A 64 -10.98 5.36 1.14
C CYS A 64 -12.08 4.30 1.32
N GLU A 65 -11.74 3.08 1.70
CA GLU A 65 -12.70 2.01 2.01
C GLU A 65 -13.68 2.43 3.11
N ARG A 66 -13.19 3.03 4.19
CA ARG A 66 -14.05 3.57 5.28
C ARG A 66 -14.96 4.69 4.79
N THR A 67 -14.50 5.51 3.85
CA THR A 67 -15.31 6.59 3.26
C THR A 67 -16.43 6.01 2.40
N VAL A 68 -16.12 5.00 1.57
CA VAL A 68 -17.12 4.27 0.77
C VAL A 68 -18.15 3.59 1.67
N TYR A 69 -17.71 2.93 2.75
CA TYR A 69 -18.60 2.34 3.75
C TYR A 69 -19.51 3.38 4.40
N ALA A 70 -18.98 4.53 4.81
CA ALA A 70 -19.75 5.59 5.45
C ALA A 70 -20.82 6.23 4.55
N VAL A 71 -20.71 6.06 3.22
CA VAL A 71 -21.69 6.56 2.23
C VAL A 71 -22.67 5.46 1.82
N THR A 72 -22.19 4.24 1.61
CA THR A 72 -22.97 3.16 0.96
C THR A 72 -23.50 2.11 1.95
N GLY A 73 -22.93 2.03 3.15
CA GLY A 73 -23.19 0.96 4.12
C GLY A 73 -22.58 -0.39 3.75
N LYS A 74 -21.81 -0.50 2.66
CA LYS A 74 -21.19 -1.75 2.18
C LYS A 74 -19.70 -1.77 2.48
N ILE A 75 -19.22 -2.90 3.00
CA ILE A 75 -17.78 -3.13 3.20
C ILE A 75 -17.22 -3.66 1.89
N GLU A 76 -16.30 -2.92 1.29
CA GLU A 76 -15.44 -3.42 0.21
C GLU A 76 -14.00 -3.27 0.70
N SER A 77 -13.35 -4.40 1.01
CA SER A 77 -11.95 -4.44 1.42
C SER A 77 -11.12 -5.06 0.29
N LYS A 78 -10.13 -4.34 -0.22
CA LYS A 78 -9.14 -4.89 -1.17
C LYS A 78 -8.25 -5.91 -0.50
N HIS A 79 -7.82 -5.62 0.74
CA HIS A 79 -7.01 -6.52 1.55
C HIS A 79 -7.95 -7.37 2.39
N ALA A 80 -8.48 -8.46 1.82
CA ALA A 80 -9.14 -9.51 2.60
C ALA A 80 -8.08 -10.23 3.45
N SER A 81 -7.64 -9.58 4.53
CA SER A 81 -6.74 -10.18 5.49
C SER A 81 -7.39 -11.46 6.03
N SER A 82 -6.67 -12.59 5.92
CA SER A 82 -7.06 -13.83 6.60
C SER A 82 -6.94 -13.73 8.13
N TYR A 83 -6.55 -12.57 8.66
CA TYR A 83 -6.74 -12.25 10.07
C TYR A 83 -8.11 -11.61 10.21
N GLY A 84 -9.00 -12.39 10.82
CA GLY A 84 -10.43 -12.17 10.85
C GLY A 84 -10.84 -10.73 11.11
N VAL A 85 -11.96 -10.39 10.49
CA VAL A 85 -12.84 -9.31 10.90
C VAL A 85 -12.94 -9.35 12.43
N VAL A 86 -12.18 -8.49 13.11
CA VAL A 86 -12.43 -8.21 14.52
C VAL A 86 -13.47 -7.11 14.49
N PRO A 87 -14.74 -7.39 14.86
CA PRO A 87 -15.66 -6.31 15.15
C PRO A 87 -15.08 -5.63 16.39
N LEU A 88 -14.61 -4.40 16.24
CA LEU A 88 -14.35 -3.56 17.40
C LEU A 88 -15.70 -3.15 18.03
N PRO A 89 -15.75 -3.03 19.37
CA PRO A 89 -16.99 -2.84 20.14
C PRO A 89 -17.78 -1.59 19.79
#